data_AF-A0A2V8Y1L8-F1
#
_entry.id   AF-A0A2V8Y1L8-F1
#
_cell.length_a   1.000
_cell.length_b   1.000
_cell.length_c   1.000
_cell.angle_alpha   90.00
_cell.angle_beta   90.00
_cell.angle_gamma   90.00
#
_symmetry.space_group_name_H-M   'P 1'
#
loop_
_entity.id
_entity.type
_entity.pdbx_description
1 polymer ?
#
loop_
_entity_poly.entity_id
_entity_poly.type
_entity_poly.pdbx_seq_one_letter_code
_entity_poly.pdbx_strand_id
1 'polypeptide(L)'
;MEDYFNVINALQDGTSNVATASFAVHWASGMKHFKVRDEATGMAGEFIRNTATMAWSVESAGQTYVSGPEESSSSLSAQIGHERNGVFFPH
;
A
#
# COMPACT_ATOMS: atom_id res chain seq x y z
N MET A 1 -3.91 3.72 11.99
CA MET A 1 -2.45 3.61 12.15
C MET A 1 -2.03 4.37 13.39
N GLU A 2 -0.81 4.16 13.88
CA GLU A 2 -0.25 4.92 15.00
C GLU A 2 0.63 6.04 14.48
N ASP A 3 0.35 7.27 14.92
CA ASP A 3 1.17 8.44 14.66
C ASP A 3 2.01 8.74 15.91
N TYR A 4 3.31 8.50 15.80
CA TYR A 4 4.30 8.75 16.85
C TYR A 4 4.96 10.12 16.72
N PHE A 5 4.52 10.98 15.80
CA PHE A 5 5.05 12.33 15.52
C PHE A 5 6.48 12.38 14.97
N ASN A 6 7.37 11.47 15.38
CA ASN A 6 8.74 11.36 14.91
C ASN A 6 9.29 9.92 15.02
N VAL A 7 10.36 9.65 14.27
CA VAL A 7 10.99 8.33 14.17
C VAL A 7 11.56 7.83 15.50
N ILE A 8 12.19 8.70 16.29
CA ILE A 8 12.82 8.28 17.56
C ILE A 8 11.75 7.79 18.54
N ASN A 9 10.63 8.50 18.65
CA ASN A 9 9.50 8.10 19.48
C ASN A 9 8.86 6.79 19.00
N ALA A 10 8.75 6.58 17.68
CA ALA A 10 8.26 5.32 17.11
C ALA A 10 9.17 4.13 17.45
N LEU A 11 10.49 4.30 17.37
CA LEU A 11 11.46 3.25 17.69
C LEU A 11 11.42 2.83 19.16
N GLN A 12 10.96 3.72 20.04
CA GLN A 12 10.85 3.48 21.47
C GLN A 12 9.46 3.00 21.89
N ASP A 13 8.55 2.81 20.94
CA ASP A 13 7.13 2.53 21.19
C ASP A 13 6.53 3.52 22.20
N GLY A 14 6.83 4.80 22.00
CA GLY A 14 6.37 5.87 22.87
C GLY A 14 4.90 6.21 22.70
N THR A 15 4.48 7.39 23.17
CA THR A 15 3.07 7.80 23.02
C THR A 15 2.72 7.99 21.55
N SER A 16 1.59 7.43 21.12
CA SER A 16 1.04 7.57 19.77
C SER A 16 -0.40 8.04 19.79
N ASN A 17 -0.85 8.58 18.65
CA ASN A 17 -2.26 8.83 18.38
C ASN A 17 -2.81 7.84 17.37
N VAL A 18 -4.11 7.56 17.48
CA VAL A 18 -4.84 6.89 16.41
C VAL A 18 -4.99 7.88 15.25
N ALA A 19 -4.51 7.46 14.08
CA ALA A 19 -4.63 8.20 12.83
C ALA A 19 -5.39 7.39 11.77
N THR A 20 -6.14 8.10 10.93
CA THR A 20 -6.84 7.52 9.76
C THR A 20 -6.20 8.07 8.49
N ALA A 21 -5.81 7.18 7.58
CA ALA A 21 -5.36 7.58 6.25
C ALA A 21 -6.38 7.14 5.20
N SER A 22 -6.62 8.05 4.25
CA SER A 22 -7.48 7.82 3.09
C SER A 22 -6.65 7.95 1.82
N PHE A 23 -6.88 7.06 0.87
CA PHE A 23 -6.18 7.02 -0.41
C PHE A 23 -7.19 7.05 -1.54
N ALA A 24 -7.10 8.04 -2.41
CA ALA A 24 -7.78 8.08 -3.69
C ALA A 24 -6.78 7.62 -4.76
N VAL A 25 -7.02 6.44 -5.34
CA VAL A 25 -6.11 5.83 -6.32
C VAL A 25 -6.81 5.69 -7.66
N HIS A 26 -6.23 6.29 -8.70
CA HIS A 26 -6.66 6.08 -10.08
C HIS A 26 -5.65 5.22 -10.81
N TRP A 27 -6.11 4.05 -11.21
CA TRP A 27 -5.32 3.10 -11.98
C TRP A 27 -5.45 3.43 -13.46
N ALA A 28 -4.33 3.42 -14.19
CA ALA A 28 -4.40 3.52 -15.64
C ALA A 28 -5.13 2.29 -16.24
N SER A 29 -5.38 2.29 -17.55
CA SER A 29 -5.86 1.09 -18.26
C SER A 29 -4.71 0.08 -18.44
N GLY A 30 -4.98 -1.21 -18.18
CA GLY A 30 -3.94 -2.23 -18.01
C GLY A 30 -3.21 -2.63 -19.30
N MET A 31 -1.91 -2.91 -19.21
CA MET A 31 -1.09 -3.31 -20.37
C MET A 31 -0.67 -4.79 -20.37
N LYS A 32 -0.40 -5.43 -19.22
CA LYS A 32 0.12 -6.81 -19.21
C LYS A 32 -0.34 -7.63 -18.00
N HIS A 33 -1.09 -8.70 -18.28
CA HIS A 33 -1.39 -9.76 -17.31
C HIS A 33 -0.19 -10.69 -17.14
N PHE A 34 0.05 -11.15 -15.91
CA PHE A 34 1.03 -12.17 -15.62
C PHE A 34 0.63 -12.98 -14.38
N LYS A 35 1.14 -14.22 -14.32
CA LYS A 35 0.91 -15.14 -13.20
C LYS A 35 2.22 -15.41 -12.49
N VAL A 36 2.15 -15.51 -11.18
CA VAL A 36 3.27 -15.91 -10.32
C VAL A 36 2.84 -17.14 -9.56
N ARG A 37 3.74 -18.11 -9.43
CA ARG A 37 3.56 -19.30 -8.60
C ARG A 37 4.88 -19.62 -7.92
N ASP A 38 4.82 -19.77 -6.61
CA ASP A 38 5.89 -20.34 -5.81
C ASP A 38 5.55 -21.81 -5.54
N GLU A 39 6.34 -22.73 -6.10
CA GLU A 39 6.15 -24.17 -5.88
C GLU A 39 6.57 -24.61 -4.48
N ALA A 40 7.42 -23.85 -3.77
CA ALA A 40 7.89 -24.20 -2.43
C ALA A 40 6.82 -23.95 -1.36
N THR A 41 6.06 -22.85 -1.50
CA THR A 41 5.02 -22.45 -0.53
C THR A 41 3.60 -22.68 -1.05
N GLY A 42 3.42 -22.92 -2.35
CA GLY A 42 2.10 -23.02 -2.99
C GLY A 42 1.39 -21.68 -3.19
N MET A 43 2.04 -20.56 -2.84
CA MET A 43 1.55 -19.21 -3.13
C MET A 43 1.38 -19.05 -4.64
N ALA A 44 0.25 -18.47 -5.04
CA ALA A 44 0.02 -18.14 -6.45
C ALA A 44 -0.81 -16.87 -6.56
N GLY A 45 -0.54 -16.08 -7.60
CA GLY A 45 -1.29 -14.87 -7.86
C GLY A 45 -1.36 -14.55 -9.34
N GLU A 46 -2.37 -13.78 -9.70
CA GLU A 46 -2.54 -13.22 -11.03
C GLU A 46 -2.64 -11.71 -10.92
N PHE A 47 -1.85 -11.03 -11.73
CA PHE A 47 -1.63 -9.60 -11.62
C PHE A 47 -1.70 -8.93 -12.99
N ILE A 48 -2.09 -7.67 -12.97
CA ILE A 48 -2.05 -6.73 -14.08
C ILE A 48 -1.02 -5.67 -13.72
N ARG A 49 0.07 -5.59 -14.49
CA ARG A 49 1.05 -4.52 -14.33
C ARG A 49 0.56 -3.25 -15.02
N ASN A 50 0.68 -2.13 -14.31
CA ASN A 50 0.31 -0.81 -14.80
C ASN A 50 1.05 0.35 -14.12
N THR A 51 0.55 1.57 -14.30
CA THR A 51 0.81 2.77 -13.51
C THR A 51 -0.47 3.22 -12.79
N ALA A 52 -0.33 4.05 -11.76
CA ALA A 52 -1.43 4.67 -11.04
C ALA A 52 -1.05 6.07 -10.56
N THR A 53 -2.02 6.97 -10.45
CA THR A 53 -1.88 8.24 -9.73
C THR A 53 -2.63 8.13 -8.40
N MET A 54 -2.21 8.92 -7.42
CA MET A 54 -2.79 8.87 -6.08
C MET A 54 -2.72 10.23 -5.40
N ALA A 55 -3.83 10.59 -4.75
CA ALA A 55 -3.88 11.57 -3.67
C ALA A 55 -4.15 10.87 -2.34
N TRP A 56 -3.61 11.40 -1.25
CA TRP A 56 -3.82 10.86 0.09
C TRP A 56 -4.11 11.96 1.10
N SER A 57 -4.81 11.59 2.17
CA SER A 57 -4.96 12.43 3.37
C SER A 57 -4.77 11.60 4.63
N VAL A 58 -4.34 12.27 5.70
CA VAL A 58 -4.19 11.71 7.04
C VAL A 58 -4.85 12.63 8.06
N GLU A 59 -5.70 12.06 8.90
CA GLU A 59 -6.26 12.73 10.08
C GLU A 59 -5.59 12.17 11.33
N SER A 60 -4.93 13.04 12.11
CA SER A 60 -4.27 12.69 13.36
C SER A 60 -4.42 13.83 14.37
N ALA A 61 -4.92 13.53 15.57
CA ALA A 61 -5.14 14.51 16.65
C ALA A 61 -5.88 15.79 16.24
N GLY A 62 -6.87 15.67 15.35
CA GLY A 62 -7.64 16.82 14.85
C GLY A 62 -6.91 17.68 13.81
N GLN A 63 -5.73 17.25 13.36
CA GLN A 63 -5.00 17.85 12.26
C GLN A 63 -5.10 16.98 11.00
N THR A 64 -5.40 17.65 9.88
CA THR A 64 -5.40 17.05 8.55
C THR A 64 -4.09 17.34 7.83
N TYR A 65 -3.51 16.31 7.23
CA TYR A 65 -2.38 16.39 6.30
C TYR A 65 -2.85 15.86 4.95
N VAL A 66 -2.44 16.51 3.85
CA VAL A 66 -2.82 16.13 2.49
C VAL A 66 -1.60 16.06 1.59
N SER A 67 -1.65 15.17 0.60
CA SER A 67 -0.70 15.20 -0.51
C SER A 67 -0.86 16.46 -1.37
N GLY A 68 0.08 16.67 -2.29
CA GLY A 68 -0.18 17.55 -3.43
C GLY A 68 -1.34 17.04 -4.30
N PRO A 69 -1.73 17.82 -5.34
CA PRO A 69 -2.73 17.39 -6.33
C PRO A 69 -2.36 16.02 -6.92
N GLU A 70 -3.36 15.22 -7.28
CA GLU A 70 -3.12 13.89 -7.81
C GLU A 70 -2.22 13.88 -9.05
N GLU A 71 -2.32 14.91 -9.89
CA GLU A 71 -1.55 15.08 -11.12
C GLU A 71 -0.06 15.31 -10.86
N SER A 72 0.30 15.68 -9.62
CA SER A 72 1.69 15.77 -9.17
C SER A 72 2.26 14.44 -8.67
N SER A 73 1.41 13.42 -8.56
CA SER A 73 1.80 12.05 -8.20
C SER A 73 2.57 11.39 -9.34
N SER A 74 3.60 10.63 -9.00
CA SER A 74 4.37 9.83 -9.97
C SER A 74 4.42 8.37 -9.52
N SER A 75 4.29 7.46 -10.48
CA SER A 75 4.33 6.01 -10.23
C SER A 75 5.37 5.36 -11.12
N LEU A 76 6.30 4.65 -10.47
CA LEU A 76 7.32 3.84 -11.17
C LEU A 76 6.74 2.49 -11.64
N SER A 77 5.83 1.93 -10.84
CA SER A 77 5.08 0.72 -11.15
C SER A 77 3.86 0.63 -10.22
N ALA A 78 2.76 0.12 -10.75
CA ALA A 78 1.55 -0.20 -10.02
C ALA A 78 1.06 -1.59 -10.45
N GLN A 79 0.44 -2.35 -9.56
CA GLN A 79 -0.08 -3.68 -9.86
C GLN A 79 -1.43 -3.89 -9.18
N ILE A 80 -2.37 -4.47 -9.91
CA ILE A 80 -3.66 -4.92 -9.38
C ILE A 80 -3.72 -6.42 -9.58
N GLY A 81 -4.04 -7.18 -8.55
CA GLY A 81 -4.14 -8.61 -8.68
C GLY A 81 -4.88 -9.25 -7.53
N HIS A 82 -5.10 -10.54 -7.67
CA HIS A 82 -5.59 -11.40 -6.59
C HIS A 82 -4.54 -12.48 -6.31
N GLU A 83 -4.45 -12.83 -5.04
CA GLU A 83 -3.50 -13.82 -4.55
C GLU A 83 -4.24 -14.92 -3.80
N ARG A 84 -3.74 -16.15 -3.93
CA ARG A 84 -4.10 -17.30 -3.13
C ARG A 84 -2.97 -17.59 -2.15
N ASN A 85 -3.32 -17.63 -0.87
CA ASN A 85 -2.40 -17.96 0.22
C ASN A 85 -1.68 -19.30 -0.01
N GLY A 86 -0.40 -19.34 0.33
CA GLY A 86 0.40 -20.55 0.44
C GLY A 86 0.46 -21.08 1.88
N VAL A 87 1.20 -22.17 2.06
CA VAL A 87 1.45 -22.81 3.36
C VAL A 87 2.96 -22.76 3.63
N PHE A 88 3.34 -22.13 4.75
CA PHE A 88 4.75 -21.98 5.15
C PHE A 88 5.32 -23.20 5.89
N PHE A 89 4.47 -24.04 6.47
CA PHE A 89 4.86 -25.25 7.21
C PHE A 89 4.03 -26.44 6.71
N PRO A 90 4.62 -27.43 6.02
CA PRO A 90 3.91 -28.66 5.68
C PRO A 90 3.64 -29.46 6.96
N HIS A 91 2.45 -30.08 7.04
CA HIS A 91 2.06 -31.01 8.10
C HIS A 91 2.86 -32.31 8.02
#